data_AF-A0A1Y3NNB5-F1
#
_entry.id   AF-A0A1Y3NNB5-F1
#
_cell.length_a   1.000
_cell.length_b   1.000
_cell.length_c   1.000
_cell.angle_alpha   90.00
_cell.angle_beta   90.00
_cell.angle_gamma   90.00
#
_symmetry.space_group_name_H-M   'P 1'
#
loop_
_entity.id
_entity.type
_entity.pdbx_description
1 polymer ?
#
loop_
_entity_poly.entity_id
_entity_poly.type
_entity_poly.pdbx_seq_one_letter_code
_entity_poly.pdbx_strand_id
1 'polypeptide(L)'
;MLKIYKYIYYIYIILFTLRKINLINAIEINIKNDNINNLEDIIYHNQNEDNLILHFNENYYDMSNISFKGFNITVISNITFLGYKENIIFDFKNKSNGLINISYSENSGNTVLFENIIFKNYFDPSTRHMFTINIDSDTNYLKFKNCTFTDNQYFIFGFNVYSFQPSNQDYFVSFDECKFL
;
A
#
# COMPACT_ATOMS: atom_id res chain seq x y z
N MET A 1 27.33 33.05 35.72
CA MET A 1 26.59 33.31 34.47
C MET A 1 26.80 32.23 33.40
N LEU A 2 28.03 31.93 32.96
CA LEU A 2 28.29 30.94 31.88
C LEU A 2 27.69 29.53 32.09
N LYS A 3 27.64 29.03 33.34
CA LYS A 3 27.06 27.70 33.61
C LYS A 3 25.57 27.62 33.27
N ILE A 4 24.79 28.69 33.51
CA ILE A 4 23.34 28.72 33.28
C ILE A 4 23.01 28.66 31.78
N TYR A 5 23.76 29.39 30.94
CA TYR A 5 23.58 29.36 29.48
C TYR A 5 23.83 27.98 28.88
N LYS A 6 24.79 27.23 29.43
CA LYS A 6 25.07 25.86 28.99
C LYS A 6 23.87 24.93 29.22
N TYR A 7 23.19 25.05 30.37
CA TYR A 7 21.98 24.26 30.65
C TYR A 7 20.80 24.65 29.76
N ILE A 8 20.58 25.95 29.52
CA ILE A 8 19.51 26.43 28.63
C ILE A 8 19.70 25.91 27.20
N TYR A 9 20.94 25.89 26.70
CA TYR A 9 21.27 25.35 25.38
C TYR A 9 20.94 23.85 25.26
N TYR A 10 21.28 23.04 26.28
CA TYR A 10 20.92 21.61 26.29
C TYR A 10 19.42 21.38 26.36
N ILE A 11 18.68 22.20 27.12
CA ILE A 11 17.21 22.14 27.17
C ILE A 11 16.62 22.41 25.78
N TYR A 12 17.14 23.39 25.05
CA TYR A 12 16.71 23.68 23.68
C TYR A 12 16.99 22.52 22.71
N ILE A 13 18.17 21.89 22.79
CA ILE A 13 18.49 20.70 21.99
C ILE A 13 17.53 19.56 22.31
N ILE A 14 17.29 19.30 23.60
CA ILE A 14 16.37 18.24 24.03
C ILE A 14 14.96 18.50 23.52
N LEU A 15 14.42 19.71 23.69
CA LEU A 15 13.10 20.08 23.18
C LEU A 15 13.03 20.00 21.64
N PHE A 16 14.09 20.37 20.93
CA PHE A 16 14.16 20.25 19.46
C PHE A 16 14.20 18.79 19.01
N THR A 17 14.95 17.93 19.71
CA THR A 17 14.97 16.49 19.44
C THR A 17 13.64 15.82 19.79
N LEU A 18 13.01 16.18 20.90
CA LEU A 18 11.68 15.69 21.30
C LEU A 18 10.60 16.13 20.30
N ARG A 19 10.72 17.34 19.74
CA ARG A 19 9.83 17.82 18.68
C ARG A 19 10.01 17.04 17.36
N LYS A 20 11.20 16.52 17.07
CA LYS A 20 11.44 15.59 15.95
C LYS A 20 11.00 14.15 16.24
N ILE A 21 10.97 13.76 17.52
CA ILE A 21 10.45 12.47 17.98
C ILE A 21 8.91 12.46 17.97
N ASN A 22 8.25 13.61 17.82
CA ASN A 22 6.81 13.67 17.64
C ASN A 22 6.40 12.97 16.34
N LEU A 23 6.10 11.68 16.53
CA LEU A 23 4.99 10.92 15.98
C LEU A 23 4.83 11.05 14.46
N ILE A 24 5.51 10.17 13.74
CA ILE A 24 4.93 9.60 12.52
C ILE A 24 3.70 8.82 13.01
N ASN A 25 2.56 9.49 13.08
CA ASN A 25 1.31 8.89 13.52
C ASN A 25 0.77 8.08 12.36
N ALA A 26 1.08 6.78 12.31
CA ALA A 26 0.35 5.94 11.39
C ALA A 26 -1.11 5.81 11.86
N ILE A 27 -2.08 6.05 10.96
CA ILE A 27 -3.45 5.62 11.17
C ILE A 27 -3.48 4.12 10.94
N GLU A 28 -3.79 3.35 11.98
CA GLU A 28 -3.84 1.89 11.92
C GLU A 28 -5.29 1.39 11.98
N ILE A 29 -5.68 0.58 11.00
CA ILE A 29 -7.05 0.05 10.88
C ILE A 29 -7.01 -1.46 10.72
N ASN A 30 -7.75 -2.17 11.56
CA ASN A 30 -7.92 -3.62 11.42
C ASN A 30 -9.04 -3.92 10.43
N ILE A 31 -8.71 -4.61 9.34
CA ILE A 31 -9.65 -5.01 8.29
C ILE A 31 -10.17 -6.42 8.58
N LYS A 32 -11.48 -6.54 8.72
CA LYS A 32 -12.19 -7.84 8.78
C LYS A 32 -12.71 -8.23 7.40
N ASN A 33 -13.08 -9.49 7.22
CA ASN A 33 -13.60 -9.95 5.93
C ASN A 33 -14.86 -9.17 5.49
N ASP A 34 -15.75 -8.84 6.43
CA ASP A 34 -16.95 -8.02 6.17
C ASP A 34 -16.63 -6.58 5.73
N ASN A 35 -15.41 -6.11 5.97
CA ASN A 35 -14.96 -4.77 5.57
C ASN A 35 -14.42 -4.72 4.14
N ILE A 36 -14.12 -5.86 3.51
CA ILE A 36 -13.51 -5.91 2.18
C ILE A 36 -14.34 -5.15 1.14
N ASN A 37 -15.66 -5.28 1.18
CA ASN A 37 -16.53 -4.59 0.22
C ASN A 37 -16.49 -3.06 0.34
N ASN A 38 -16.06 -2.53 1.48
CA ASN A 38 -15.95 -1.09 1.75
C ASN A 38 -14.49 -0.62 1.85
N LEU A 39 -13.53 -1.42 1.38
CA LEU A 39 -12.10 -1.14 1.54
C LEU A 39 -11.70 0.18 0.87
N GLU A 40 -12.24 0.48 -0.30
CA GLU A 40 -12.05 1.77 -1.00
C GLU A 40 -12.50 2.95 -0.14
N ASP A 41 -13.71 2.88 0.45
CA ASP A 41 -14.21 3.94 1.34
C ASP A 41 -13.37 4.08 2.60
N ILE A 42 -12.93 2.96 3.19
CA ILE A 42 -12.05 2.96 4.37
C ILE A 42 -10.74 3.67 4.03
N ILE A 43 -10.12 3.34 2.89
CA ILE A 43 -8.90 3.99 2.44
C ILE A 43 -9.13 5.48 2.21
N TYR A 44 -10.17 5.84 1.46
CA TYR A 44 -10.46 7.23 1.12
C TYR A 44 -10.65 8.13 2.35
N HIS A 45 -11.41 7.67 3.36
CA HIS A 45 -11.73 8.48 4.54
C HIS A 45 -10.62 8.50 5.59
N ASN A 46 -9.63 7.62 5.50
CA ASN A 46 -8.56 7.50 6.49
C ASN A 46 -7.17 7.84 5.96
N GLN A 47 -7.05 8.22 4.68
CA GLN A 47 -5.84 8.86 4.19
C GLN A 47 -5.78 10.31 4.68
N ASN A 48 -4.64 10.71 5.25
CA ASN A 48 -4.33 12.06 5.71
C ASN A 48 -2.85 12.37 5.40
N GLU A 49 -2.27 13.45 5.93
CA GLU A 49 -0.83 13.75 5.74
C GLU A 49 0.11 12.69 6.32
N ASP A 50 -0.41 11.71 7.08
CA ASP A 50 0.36 10.62 7.67
C ASP A 50 0.20 9.28 6.91
N ASN A 51 0.88 8.25 7.41
CA ASN A 51 0.84 6.89 6.86
C ASN A 51 -0.45 6.16 7.26
N LEU A 52 -1.10 5.48 6.32
CA LEU A 52 -2.21 4.56 6.58
C LEU A 52 -1.70 3.11 6.59
N ILE A 53 -1.97 2.37 7.66
CA ILE A 53 -1.66 0.93 7.78
C ILE A 53 -2.95 0.15 7.98
N LEU A 54 -3.22 -0.76 7.05
CA LEU A 54 -4.36 -1.66 7.05
C LEU A 54 -3.89 -3.04 7.49
N HIS A 55 -4.29 -3.46 8.68
CA HIS A 55 -3.95 -4.75 9.28
C HIS A 55 -4.98 -5.81 8.91
N PHE A 56 -4.53 -6.83 8.19
CA PHE A 56 -5.32 -7.99 7.81
C PHE A 56 -5.03 -9.15 8.78
N ASN A 57 -5.89 -9.29 9.79
CA ASN A 57 -5.68 -10.21 10.92
C ASN A 57 -6.34 -11.59 10.73
N GLU A 58 -7.23 -11.74 9.76
CA GLU A 58 -7.88 -13.01 9.44
C GLU A 58 -7.06 -13.77 8.40
N ASN A 59 -6.95 -15.10 8.53
CA ASN A 59 -6.12 -15.88 7.61
C ASN A 59 -6.62 -15.89 6.16
N TYR A 60 -7.86 -15.42 5.92
CA TYR A 60 -8.55 -15.57 4.65
C TYR A 60 -9.54 -14.43 4.41
N TYR A 61 -9.47 -13.84 3.22
CA TYR A 61 -10.36 -12.79 2.72
C TYR A 61 -10.94 -13.18 1.36
N ASP A 62 -12.27 -13.08 1.23
CA ASP A 62 -12.98 -13.40 -0.01
C ASP A 62 -13.04 -12.17 -0.92
N MET A 63 -12.17 -12.13 -1.92
CA MET A 63 -12.11 -11.03 -2.88
C MET A 63 -13.16 -11.16 -4.00
N SER A 64 -13.87 -12.30 -4.07
CA SER A 64 -14.76 -12.62 -5.19
C SER A 64 -16.08 -11.83 -5.19
N ASN A 65 -16.44 -11.23 -4.05
CA ASN A 65 -17.68 -10.48 -3.87
C ASN A 65 -17.51 -8.96 -4.03
N ILE A 66 -16.28 -8.50 -4.25
CA ILE A 66 -16.00 -7.11 -4.54
C ILE A 66 -16.70 -6.72 -5.85
N SER A 67 -17.16 -5.47 -5.94
CA SER A 67 -17.74 -4.91 -7.15
C SER A 67 -16.92 -5.28 -8.40
N PHE A 68 -17.61 -5.60 -9.50
CA PHE A 68 -16.97 -5.88 -10.79
C PHE A 68 -16.10 -4.72 -11.29
N LYS A 69 -16.37 -3.49 -10.80
CA LYS A 69 -15.56 -2.31 -11.10
C LYS A 69 -14.18 -2.32 -10.44
N GLY A 70 -13.94 -3.25 -9.52
CA GLY A 70 -12.73 -3.27 -8.69
C GLY A 70 -12.77 -2.20 -7.59
N PHE A 71 -11.63 -2.03 -6.93
CA PHE A 71 -11.34 -0.91 -6.04
C PHE A 71 -10.48 0.12 -6.76
N ASN A 72 -10.84 1.39 -6.63
CA ASN A 72 -9.98 2.48 -7.06
C ASN A 72 -9.30 3.10 -5.84
N ILE A 73 -7.97 3.03 -5.80
CA ILE A 73 -7.15 3.59 -4.75
C ILE A 73 -6.49 4.84 -5.32
N THR A 74 -7.02 6.01 -4.96
CA THR A 74 -6.32 7.29 -5.14
C THR A 74 -5.40 7.50 -3.94
N VAL A 75 -4.09 7.41 -4.19
CA VAL A 75 -3.03 7.48 -3.18
C VAL A 75 -2.66 8.93 -2.95
N ILE A 76 -3.08 9.48 -1.80
CA ILE A 76 -2.73 10.82 -1.33
C ILE A 76 -1.71 10.79 -0.19
N SER A 77 -1.48 9.63 0.43
CA SER A 77 -0.43 9.38 1.41
C SER A 77 0.11 7.94 1.33
N ASN A 78 1.10 7.58 2.13
CA ASN A 78 1.61 6.21 2.14
C ASN A 78 0.55 5.24 2.66
N ILE A 79 0.36 4.11 1.96
CA ILE A 79 -0.61 3.07 2.34
C ILE A 79 0.13 1.74 2.46
N THR A 80 -0.05 1.05 3.59
CA THR A 80 0.47 -0.30 3.81
C THR A 80 -0.67 -1.28 4.02
N PHE A 81 -0.73 -2.32 3.19
CA PHE A 81 -1.58 -3.49 3.35
C PHE A 81 -0.75 -4.58 4.02
N LEU A 82 -0.96 -4.79 5.31
CA LEU A 82 -0.12 -5.65 6.15
C LEU A 82 -0.86 -6.91 6.59
N GLY A 83 -0.38 -8.08 6.14
CA GLY A 83 -0.79 -9.36 6.71
C GLY A 83 -0.18 -9.58 8.09
N TYR A 84 -1.00 -9.82 9.11
CA TYR A 84 -0.55 -9.99 10.51
C TYR A 84 0.27 -11.26 10.74
N LYS A 85 0.07 -12.28 9.90
CA LYS A 85 0.81 -13.56 9.93
C LYS A 85 1.32 -13.88 8.54
N GLU A 86 2.35 -14.70 8.47
CA GLU A 86 2.72 -15.36 7.21
C GLU A 86 1.47 -16.06 6.66
N ASN A 87 1.17 -15.82 5.38
CA ASN A 87 0.13 -16.50 4.61
C ASN A 87 -1.31 -15.98 4.77
N ILE A 88 -1.53 -14.67 4.93
CA ILE A 88 -2.90 -14.12 4.75
C ILE A 88 -3.33 -14.30 3.30
N ILE A 89 -4.49 -14.90 3.06
CA ILE A 89 -4.97 -15.25 1.72
C ILE A 89 -6.00 -14.25 1.23
N PHE A 90 -5.72 -13.60 0.10
CA PHE A 90 -6.68 -12.89 -0.74
C PHE A 90 -7.09 -13.82 -1.89
N ASP A 91 -8.26 -14.43 -1.76
CA ASP A 91 -8.76 -15.43 -2.71
C ASP A 91 -9.82 -14.84 -3.64
N PHE A 92 -9.51 -14.82 -4.93
CA PHE A 92 -10.40 -14.31 -5.97
C PHE A 92 -11.42 -15.35 -6.45
N LYS A 93 -11.32 -16.61 -5.99
CA LYS A 93 -12.23 -17.73 -6.30
C LYS A 93 -12.52 -17.91 -7.79
N ASN A 94 -11.49 -17.78 -8.63
CA ASN A 94 -11.58 -17.84 -10.09
C ASN A 94 -12.57 -16.83 -10.66
N LYS A 95 -12.67 -15.65 -10.03
CA LYS A 95 -13.40 -14.51 -10.56
C LYS A 95 -12.44 -13.39 -10.92
N SER A 96 -12.93 -12.53 -11.80
CA SER A 96 -12.25 -11.32 -12.25
C SER A 96 -12.65 -10.06 -11.46
N ASN A 97 -13.47 -10.23 -10.43
CA ASN A 97 -13.83 -9.18 -9.48
C ASN A 97 -12.63 -8.81 -8.60
N GLY A 98 -12.72 -7.66 -7.91
CA GLY A 98 -11.66 -7.26 -6.98
C GLY A 98 -10.40 -6.74 -7.64
N LEU A 99 -10.49 -6.28 -8.90
CA LEU A 99 -9.40 -5.56 -9.57
C LEU A 99 -8.93 -4.40 -8.70
N ILE A 100 -7.63 -4.25 -8.48
CA ILE A 100 -7.06 -3.19 -7.67
C ILE A 100 -6.46 -2.17 -8.63
N ASN A 101 -7.14 -1.04 -8.79
CA ASN A 101 -6.66 0.07 -9.59
C ASN A 101 -5.97 1.09 -8.68
N ILE A 102 -4.67 1.30 -8.86
CA ILE A 102 -3.87 2.22 -8.05
C ILE A 102 -3.51 3.42 -8.93
N SER A 103 -3.80 4.62 -8.43
CA SER A 103 -3.42 5.89 -9.03
C SER A 103 -2.94 6.84 -7.94
N TYR A 104 -1.88 7.58 -8.21
CA TYR A 104 -1.33 8.54 -7.25
C TYR A 104 -1.91 9.93 -7.50
N SER A 105 -2.15 10.69 -6.43
CA SER A 105 -2.35 12.12 -6.57
C SER A 105 -0.99 12.81 -6.58
N GLU A 106 -0.70 13.55 -7.65
CA GLU A 106 0.47 14.42 -7.78
C GLU A 106 1.84 13.71 -7.61
N ASN A 107 2.92 14.49 -7.76
CA ASN A 107 4.31 14.07 -7.47
C ASN A 107 4.56 14.04 -5.95
N SER A 108 3.83 13.18 -5.24
CA SER A 108 3.70 13.23 -3.79
C SER A 108 4.79 12.46 -3.03
N GLY A 109 5.60 11.64 -3.70
CA GLY A 109 6.61 10.84 -3.00
C GLY A 109 6.03 9.59 -2.32
N ASN A 110 4.78 9.24 -2.63
CA ASN A 110 4.00 8.30 -1.83
C ASN A 110 4.28 6.85 -2.19
N THR A 111 4.14 5.97 -1.21
CA THR A 111 4.37 4.53 -1.33
C THR A 111 3.11 3.73 -1.01
N VAL A 112 2.74 2.82 -1.91
CA VAL A 112 1.83 1.71 -1.59
C VAL A 112 2.65 0.45 -1.36
N LEU A 113 2.48 -0.18 -0.20
CA LEU A 113 3.16 -1.41 0.19
C LEU A 113 2.13 -2.52 0.44
N PHE A 114 2.34 -3.68 -0.17
CA PHE A 114 1.69 -4.93 0.21
C PHE A 114 2.72 -5.84 0.88
N GLU A 115 2.45 -6.32 2.10
CA GLU A 115 3.39 -7.14 2.86
C GLU A 115 2.70 -8.37 3.47
N ASN A 116 3.32 -9.55 3.31
CA ASN A 116 2.86 -10.84 3.85
C ASN A 116 1.48 -11.31 3.34
N ILE A 117 1.17 -11.10 2.06
CA ILE A 117 -0.13 -11.45 1.45
C ILE A 117 0.05 -12.49 0.33
N ILE A 118 -0.85 -13.48 0.31
CA ILE A 118 -1.00 -14.46 -0.77
C ILE A 118 -2.17 -14.04 -1.65
N PHE A 119 -1.92 -13.75 -2.92
CA PHE A 119 -2.94 -13.49 -3.93
C PHE A 119 -3.14 -14.76 -4.76
N LYS A 120 -4.37 -15.29 -4.79
CA LYS A 120 -4.61 -16.56 -5.51
C LYS A 120 -5.94 -16.66 -6.23
N ASN A 121 -5.98 -17.62 -7.16
CA ASN A 121 -7.17 -17.98 -7.92
C ASN A 121 -7.77 -16.80 -8.71
N TYR A 122 -6.96 -15.89 -9.21
CA TYR A 122 -7.46 -14.86 -10.12
C TYR A 122 -7.68 -15.42 -11.52
N PHE A 123 -8.85 -15.14 -12.08
CA PHE A 123 -9.25 -15.61 -13.39
C PHE A 123 -10.00 -14.51 -14.13
N ASP A 124 -9.46 -14.05 -15.26
CA ASP A 124 -10.15 -13.09 -16.12
C ASP A 124 -9.93 -13.35 -17.62
N PRO A 125 -10.89 -13.96 -18.31
CA PRO A 125 -10.79 -14.22 -19.75
C PRO A 125 -10.82 -12.95 -20.61
N SER A 126 -11.20 -11.79 -20.06
CA SER A 126 -11.28 -10.52 -20.79
C SER A 126 -9.99 -9.69 -20.71
N THR A 127 -8.85 -10.33 -20.46
CA THR A 127 -7.50 -9.72 -20.46
C THR A 127 -7.30 -8.56 -19.47
N ARG A 128 -8.14 -8.42 -18.43
CA ARG A 128 -7.87 -7.44 -17.37
C ARG A 128 -6.79 -7.97 -16.44
N HIS A 129 -6.20 -7.05 -15.69
CA HIS A 129 -5.11 -7.31 -14.77
C HIS A 129 -5.64 -7.26 -13.34
N MET A 130 -5.21 -8.18 -12.47
CA MET A 130 -5.54 -8.14 -11.04
C MET A 130 -5.20 -6.77 -10.43
N PHE A 131 -4.04 -6.24 -10.79
CA PHE A 131 -3.58 -4.90 -10.47
C PHE A 131 -3.47 -4.07 -11.75
N THR A 132 -4.13 -2.92 -11.78
CA THR A 132 -3.88 -1.86 -12.78
C THR A 132 -3.20 -0.71 -12.07
N ILE A 133 -2.01 -0.35 -12.53
CA ILE A 133 -1.13 0.57 -11.82
C ILE A 133 -0.85 1.75 -12.74
N ASN A 134 -1.36 2.91 -12.37
CA ASN A 134 -1.19 4.16 -13.12
C ASN A 134 -0.16 5.01 -12.39
N ILE A 135 1.00 5.20 -13.02
CA ILE A 135 2.11 5.95 -12.46
C ILE A 135 2.42 7.10 -13.42
N ASP A 136 2.18 8.30 -12.93
CA ASP A 136 2.39 9.57 -13.61
C ASP A 136 3.64 10.33 -13.13
N SER A 137 4.39 9.75 -12.17
CA SER A 137 5.58 10.32 -11.54
C SER A 137 6.63 9.26 -11.19
N ASP A 138 7.92 9.59 -11.25
CA ASP A 138 9.01 8.75 -10.71
C ASP A 138 9.20 8.85 -9.21
N THR A 139 8.46 9.74 -8.55
CA THR A 139 8.53 9.91 -7.10
C THR A 139 7.57 8.99 -6.35
N ASN A 140 6.69 8.28 -7.05
CA ASN A 140 5.69 7.40 -6.44
C ASN A 140 6.13 5.92 -6.54
N TYR A 141 5.88 5.15 -5.48
CA TYR A 141 6.42 3.79 -5.35
C TYR A 141 5.34 2.75 -5.04
N LEU A 142 5.38 1.63 -5.73
CA LEU A 142 4.62 0.43 -5.40
C LEU A 142 5.58 -0.69 -4.98
N LYS A 143 5.30 -1.31 -3.83
CA LYS A 143 6.15 -2.35 -3.26
C LYS A 143 5.33 -3.57 -2.87
N PHE A 144 5.84 -4.74 -3.19
CA PHE A 144 5.35 -6.02 -2.70
C PHE A 144 6.48 -6.68 -1.94
N LYS A 145 6.23 -7.11 -0.69
CA LYS A 145 7.23 -7.71 0.18
C LYS A 145 6.72 -9.00 0.80
N ASN A 146 7.47 -10.09 0.63
CA ASN A 146 7.08 -11.42 1.10
C ASN A 146 5.65 -11.81 0.66
N CYS A 147 5.31 -11.50 -0.59
CA CYS A 147 4.01 -11.83 -1.18
C CYS A 147 4.11 -13.11 -2.01
N THR A 148 3.02 -13.85 -2.11
CA THR A 148 2.92 -15.01 -3.00
C THR A 148 1.77 -14.83 -3.98
N PHE A 149 2.02 -15.02 -5.25
CA PHE A 149 1.01 -15.05 -6.30
C PHE A 149 0.93 -16.48 -6.80
N THR A 150 -0.16 -17.19 -6.52
CA THR A 150 -0.30 -18.62 -6.83
C THR A 150 -1.63 -18.92 -7.51
N ASP A 151 -1.65 -19.90 -8.42
CA ASP A 151 -2.86 -20.39 -9.08
C ASP A 151 -3.65 -19.28 -9.82
N ASN A 152 -2.96 -18.24 -10.27
CA ASN A 152 -3.54 -17.16 -11.04
C ASN A 152 -3.44 -17.52 -12.53
N GLN A 153 -4.58 -17.58 -13.22
CA GLN A 153 -4.64 -18.08 -14.60
C GLN A 153 -4.51 -16.98 -15.66
N TYR A 154 -4.40 -15.71 -15.24
CA TYR A 154 -4.40 -14.53 -16.10
C TYR A 154 -3.44 -13.45 -15.59
N PHE A 155 -3.31 -12.38 -16.35
CA PHE A 155 -2.36 -11.31 -16.08
C PHE A 155 -2.57 -10.71 -14.68
N ILE A 156 -1.49 -10.67 -13.89
CA ILE A 156 -1.54 -10.14 -12.52
C ILE A 156 -1.37 -8.62 -12.53
N PHE A 157 -0.45 -8.09 -13.34
CA PHE A 157 -0.13 -6.66 -13.34
C PHE A 157 -0.25 -6.04 -14.72
N GLY A 158 -0.92 -4.90 -14.79
CA GLY A 158 -0.90 -3.98 -15.93
C GLY A 158 -0.37 -2.63 -15.47
N PHE A 159 0.66 -2.13 -16.16
CA PHE A 159 1.32 -0.87 -15.81
C PHE A 159 1.06 0.18 -16.90
N ASN A 160 0.47 1.30 -16.49
CA ASN A 160 0.35 2.51 -17.29
C ASN A 160 1.35 3.53 -16.76
N VAL A 161 2.56 3.51 -17.31
CA VAL A 161 3.64 4.43 -16.93
C VAL A 161 3.70 5.57 -17.93
N TYR A 162 3.43 6.79 -17.48
CA TYR A 162 3.51 7.97 -18.32
C TYR A 162 4.95 8.50 -18.32
N SER A 163 5.44 8.93 -19.49
CA SER A 163 6.81 9.35 -19.68
C SER A 163 7.09 10.69 -18.97
N PHE A 164 7.86 10.65 -17.89
CA PHE A 164 8.46 11.82 -17.23
C PHE A 164 9.99 11.80 -17.43
N GLN A 165 10.63 12.96 -17.32
CA GLN A 165 12.08 13.01 -17.23
C GLN A 165 12.50 12.45 -15.86
N PRO A 166 13.33 11.39 -15.79
CA PRO A 166 13.73 10.82 -14.52
C PRO A 166 14.46 11.87 -13.66
N SER A 167 13.89 12.16 -12.51
CA SER A 167 14.45 12.92 -11.39
C SER A 167 15.07 12.01 -10.32
N ASN A 168 14.67 10.73 -10.25
CA ASN A 168 15.24 9.71 -9.38
C ASN A 168 15.76 8.48 -10.17
N GLN A 169 16.77 7.80 -9.62
CA GLN A 169 17.33 6.53 -10.12
C GLN A 169 16.69 5.28 -9.48
N ASP A 170 15.80 5.44 -8.49
CA ASP A 170 15.15 4.32 -7.81
C ASP A 170 14.07 3.62 -8.65
N TYR A 171 13.75 2.38 -8.29
CA TYR A 171 12.66 1.61 -8.87
C TYR A 171 11.31 2.05 -8.31
N PHE A 172 10.40 2.50 -9.17
CA PHE A 172 9.02 2.88 -8.82
C PHE A 172 8.09 1.66 -8.60
N VAL A 173 8.50 0.46 -9.03
CA VAL A 173 7.83 -0.81 -8.66
C VAL A 173 8.89 -1.80 -8.20
N SER A 174 8.66 -2.47 -7.07
CA SER A 174 9.58 -3.49 -6.55
C SER A 174 8.85 -4.70 -5.98
N PHE A 175 9.48 -5.86 -6.14
CA PHE A 175 9.04 -7.15 -5.61
C PHE A 175 10.18 -7.75 -4.80
N ASP A 176 10.04 -7.74 -3.48
CA ASP A 176 11.04 -8.22 -2.53
C ASP A 176 10.54 -9.52 -1.90
N GLU A 177 11.37 -10.56 -1.93
CA GLU A 177 11.05 -11.91 -1.42
C GLU A 177 9.69 -12.47 -1.92
N CYS A 178 9.24 -12.06 -3.11
CA CYS A 178 7.97 -12.49 -3.68
C CYS A 178 8.09 -13.80 -4.46
N LYS A 179 7.03 -14.62 -4.39
CA LYS A 179 6.92 -15.90 -5.13
C LYS A 179 5.82 -15.80 -6.19
N PHE A 180 6.10 -16.29 -7.39
CA PHE A 180 5.16 -16.39 -8.50
C PHE A 180 5.06 -17.85 -8.91
N LEU A 181 3.93 -18.49 -8.60
CA LEU A 181 3.71 -19.94 -8.68
C LEU A 181 2.55 -20.28 -9.61
#